data_AF-A0A656QGF9-F1
#
_entry.id   AF-A0A656QGF9-F1
#
_cell.length_a   1.000
_cell.length_b   1.000
_cell.length_c   1.000
_cell.angle_alpha   90.00
_cell.angle_beta   90.00
_cell.angle_gamma   90.00
#
_symmetry.space_group_name_H-M   'P 1'
#
loop_
_entity.id
_entity.type
_entity.pdbx_description
1 polymer ?
#
loop_
_entity_poly.entity_id
_entity_poly.type
_entity_poly.pdbx_seq_one_letter_code
_entity_poly.pdbx_strand_id
1 'polypeptide(L)'
;MHANLRAFADELDQKENRRKLELALPKHVDVAGFARIVIRAVEAEPLLYDADRGSLMRACLDAAQDGLLPDGREGAIVPYRHRNSNRFVAQWQPMVWGLVKLVRQSEQLVDIASYIVREADAFDHWVDEKGEHFTHRPDYAQMDASPVLAYAFARLVNGGFYFEPMSWTEMERFRELSKAKADDTPWSKWPDEMAKVRPLKRLCKRLPMTTAARAALARDDAREALLFDAAPDDPIQAINRAIHEGKATPAVLNPAALTNDPSPTPEVKIASHTIERVIRKSSANNTEGKPRRVKKDTSTVEREPTLEEVLERIDTASNSDELADAGALASQMRSEGAKKIARDAYGQKMTALRTTASTTPDGHGEPASTNLSYAEVREQLERAASLEALDEAAANIGAVSQTEHRGELLGIAQALREGFTQ
;
A
#
# COMPACT_ATOMS: atom_id res chain seq x y z
N MET A 1 15.03 -10.63 43.42
CA MET A 1 13.98 -10.57 42.38
C MET A 1 12.62 -10.14 42.94
N HIS A 2 11.93 -10.96 43.74
CA HIS A 2 10.59 -10.63 44.27
C HIS A 2 10.51 -9.36 45.12
N ALA A 3 11.57 -8.98 45.85
CA ALA A 3 11.59 -7.73 46.62
C ALA A 3 11.56 -6.48 45.72
N ASN A 4 12.25 -6.49 44.59
CA ASN A 4 12.32 -5.36 43.66
C ASN A 4 11.01 -5.18 42.88
N LEU A 5 10.30 -6.28 42.60
CA LEU A 5 8.97 -6.27 41.98
C LEU A 5 7.93 -5.70 42.96
N ARG A 6 7.93 -6.16 44.21
CA ARG A 6 7.03 -5.63 45.25
C ARG A 6 7.25 -4.14 45.49
N ALA A 7 8.50 -3.71 45.65
CA ALA A 7 8.84 -2.29 45.82
C ALA A 7 8.34 -1.43 44.65
N PHE A 8 8.39 -1.95 43.42
CA PHE A 8 7.88 -1.26 42.24
C PHE A 8 6.35 -1.24 42.17
N ALA A 9 5.69 -2.34 42.55
CA ALA A 9 4.24 -2.39 42.67
C ALA A 9 3.75 -1.36 43.71
N ASP A 10 4.41 -1.27 44.86
CA ASP A 10 4.12 -0.26 45.88
C ASP A 10 4.36 1.16 45.35
N GLU A 11 5.42 1.37 44.55
CA GLU A 11 5.73 2.65 43.89
C GLU A 11 4.63 3.07 42.90
N LEU A 12 4.13 2.14 42.08
CA LEU A 12 3.00 2.38 41.17
C LEU A 12 1.71 2.73 41.95
N ASP A 13 1.53 2.12 43.12
CA ASP A 13 0.36 2.32 43.98
C ASP A 13 0.41 3.60 44.83
N GLN A 14 1.55 4.29 44.87
CA GLN A 14 1.64 5.60 45.50
C GLN A 14 0.63 6.56 44.89
N LYS A 15 -0.07 7.31 45.76
CA LYS A 15 -1.15 8.24 45.38
C LYS A 15 -0.74 9.20 44.26
N GLU A 16 0.50 9.69 44.29
CA GLU A 16 1.03 10.60 43.28
C GLU A 16 1.19 9.92 41.90
N ASN A 17 1.75 8.70 41.88
CA ASN A 17 1.97 7.97 40.63
C ASN A 17 0.66 7.43 40.04
N ARG A 18 -0.26 6.94 40.87
CA ARG A 18 -1.62 6.59 40.41
C ARG A 18 -2.32 7.78 39.77
N ARG A 19 -2.21 8.98 40.35
CA ARG A 19 -2.79 10.20 39.77
C ARG A 19 -2.14 10.56 38.44
N LYS A 20 -0.82 10.40 38.29
CA LYS A 20 -0.12 10.62 37.01
C LYS A 20 -0.61 9.65 35.94
N LEU A 21 -0.78 8.37 36.28
CA LEU A 21 -1.33 7.35 35.38
C LEU A 21 -2.78 7.66 35.00
N GLU A 22 -3.62 8.05 35.95
CA GLU A 22 -5.01 8.45 35.72
C GLU A 22 -5.13 9.65 34.77
N LEU A 23 -4.24 10.64 34.89
CA LEU A 23 -4.20 11.79 34.01
C LEU A 23 -3.68 11.46 32.60
N ALA A 24 -2.83 10.45 32.47
CA ALA A 24 -2.23 10.04 31.20
C ALA A 24 -3.12 9.07 30.42
N LEU A 25 -3.82 8.17 31.10
CA LEU A 25 -4.63 7.12 30.47
C LEU A 25 -5.88 7.70 29.79
N PRO A 26 -6.30 7.13 28.66
CA PRO A 26 -7.63 7.40 28.11
C PRO A 26 -8.72 7.06 29.12
N LYS A 27 -9.80 7.87 29.15
CA LYS A 27 -10.90 7.74 30.13
C LYS A 27 -11.56 6.35 30.22
N HIS A 28 -11.45 5.55 29.15
CA HIS A 28 -12.04 4.22 29.08
C HIS A 28 -11.10 3.11 29.59
N VAL A 29 -9.87 3.42 29.97
CA VAL A 29 -8.89 2.45 30.48
C VAL A 29 -8.81 2.53 32.00
N ASP A 30 -9.06 1.39 32.67
CA ASP A 30 -8.94 1.30 34.13
C ASP A 30 -7.47 1.37 34.59
N VAL A 31 -7.17 2.32 35.47
CA VAL A 31 -5.82 2.54 36.02
C VAL A 31 -5.33 1.32 36.78
N ALA A 32 -6.21 0.66 37.55
CA ALA A 32 -5.82 -0.52 38.32
C ALA A 32 -5.49 -1.72 37.40
N GLY A 33 -6.28 -1.89 36.33
CA GLY A 33 -6.02 -2.85 35.26
C GLY A 33 -4.69 -2.61 34.56
N PHE A 34 -4.44 -1.36 34.17
CA PHE A 34 -3.17 -0.96 33.58
C PHE A 34 -1.98 -1.28 34.49
N ALA A 35 -2.05 -0.90 35.77
CA ALA A 35 -0.98 -1.18 36.74
C ALA A 35 -0.70 -2.68 36.89
N ARG A 36 -1.73 -3.54 36.92
CA ARG A 36 -1.55 -4.99 36.95
C ARG A 36 -0.81 -5.52 35.73
N ILE A 37 -1.09 -4.98 34.54
CA ILE A 37 -0.43 -5.38 33.30
C ILE A 37 1.03 -4.92 33.32
N VAL A 38 1.31 -3.70 33.78
CA VAL A 38 2.69 -3.20 33.97
C VAL A 38 3.48 -4.12 34.92
N ILE A 39 2.92 -4.49 36.07
CA ILE A 39 3.58 -5.39 37.03
C ILE A 39 3.91 -6.73 36.35
N ARG A 40 2.98 -7.30 35.59
CA ARG A 40 3.20 -8.54 34.84
C ARG A 40 4.28 -8.38 33.76
N ALA A 41 4.33 -7.25 33.09
CA ALA A 41 5.35 -6.94 32.07
C ALA A 41 6.75 -6.90 32.68
N VAL A 42 6.90 -6.22 33.82
CA VAL A 42 8.16 -6.19 34.58
C VAL A 42 8.51 -7.55 35.15
N GLU A 43 7.51 -8.36 35.52
CA GLU A 43 7.74 -9.71 35.99
C GLU A 43 8.31 -10.63 34.90
N ALA A 44 7.79 -10.50 33.68
CA ALA A 44 8.18 -11.30 32.52
C ALA A 44 9.59 -10.97 31.98
N GLU A 45 10.12 -9.78 32.28
CA GLU A 45 11.43 -9.33 31.82
C GLU A 45 12.34 -8.97 33.01
N PRO A 46 13.12 -9.95 33.54
CA PRO A 46 13.87 -9.76 34.78
C PRO A 46 14.90 -8.62 34.74
N LEU A 47 15.41 -8.24 33.57
CA LEU A 47 16.36 -7.13 33.46
C LEU A 47 15.73 -5.77 33.80
N LEU A 48 14.39 -5.66 33.78
CA LEU A 48 13.67 -4.47 34.24
C LEU A 48 13.74 -4.28 35.76
N TYR A 49 14.04 -5.34 36.53
CA TYR A 49 14.26 -5.19 37.97
C TYR A 49 15.48 -4.34 38.31
N ASP A 50 16.48 -4.36 37.44
CA ASP A 50 17.76 -3.64 37.60
C ASP A 50 17.82 -2.35 36.76
N ALA A 51 16.74 -2.05 36.04
CA ALA A 51 16.63 -0.84 35.25
C ALA A 51 16.51 0.40 36.15
N ASP A 52 16.88 1.56 35.58
CA ASP A 52 16.68 2.84 36.24
C ASP A 52 15.19 3.07 36.53
N ARG A 53 14.86 3.31 37.81
CA ARG A 53 13.46 3.47 38.27
C ARG A 53 12.77 4.64 37.58
N GLY A 54 13.48 5.75 37.38
CA GLY A 54 12.94 6.91 36.67
C GLY A 54 12.63 6.59 35.20
N SER A 55 13.51 5.84 34.52
CA SER A 55 13.25 5.37 33.16
C SER A 55 12.07 4.41 33.07
N LEU A 56 11.92 3.49 34.03
CA LEU A 56 10.84 2.53 34.07
C LEU A 56 9.49 3.23 34.29
N MET A 57 9.41 4.14 35.25
CA MET A 57 8.20 4.94 35.47
C MET A 57 7.85 5.80 34.26
N ARG A 58 8.86 6.42 33.60
CA ARG A 58 8.64 7.18 32.36
C ARG A 58 8.08 6.30 31.24
N ALA A 59 8.63 5.11 31.03
CA ALA A 59 8.11 4.16 30.05
C ALA A 59 6.67 3.73 30.35
N CYS A 60 6.30 3.57 31.62
CA CYS A 60 4.91 3.30 32.01
C CYS A 60 3.98 4.48 31.69
N LEU A 61 4.45 5.71 31.90
CA LEU A 61 3.69 6.92 31.56
C LEU A 61 3.55 7.11 30.04
N ASP A 62 4.59 6.84 29.26
CA ASP A 62 4.53 6.86 27.80
C ASP A 62 3.50 5.84 27.28
N ALA A 63 3.51 4.61 27.82
CA ALA A 63 2.51 3.58 27.50
C ALA A 63 1.08 4.01 27.84
N ALA A 64 0.91 4.63 29.02
CA ALA A 64 -0.36 5.17 29.46
C ALA A 64 -0.86 6.29 28.53
N GLN A 65 0.01 7.23 28.16
CA GLN A 65 -0.31 8.33 27.23
C GLN A 65 -0.73 7.81 25.84
N ASP A 66 -0.09 6.73 25.39
CA ASP A 66 -0.45 6.06 24.13
C ASP A 66 -1.76 5.30 24.24
N GLY A 67 -2.28 5.05 25.44
CA GLY A 67 -3.46 4.20 25.65
C GLY A 67 -3.21 2.74 25.27
N LEU A 68 -1.95 2.31 25.31
CA LEU A 68 -1.49 0.99 24.91
C LEU A 68 -0.97 0.21 26.10
N LEU A 69 -1.20 -1.10 26.07
CA LEU A 69 -0.85 -2.01 27.16
C LEU A 69 0.56 -2.59 26.97
N PRO A 70 1.40 -2.65 28.02
CA PRO A 70 2.71 -3.30 27.95
C PRO A 70 2.60 -4.83 28.06
N ASP A 71 1.79 -5.48 27.23
CA ASP A 71 1.49 -6.92 27.28
C ASP A 71 2.30 -7.76 26.29
N GLY A 72 3.23 -7.13 25.55
CA GLY A 72 4.00 -7.74 24.47
C GLY A 72 3.25 -7.80 23.13
N ARG A 73 1.94 -7.53 23.11
CA ARG A 73 1.11 -7.49 21.90
C ARG A 73 0.88 -6.06 21.45
N GLU A 74 0.35 -5.21 22.32
CA GLU A 74 0.12 -3.79 22.05
C GLU A 74 1.41 -2.96 22.16
N GLY A 75 2.24 -3.28 23.14
CA GLY A 75 3.54 -2.68 23.34
C GLY A 75 4.38 -3.45 24.34
N ALA A 76 5.65 -3.08 24.48
CA ALA A 76 6.55 -3.66 25.45
C ALA A 76 7.44 -2.59 26.09
N ILE A 77 7.83 -2.83 27.33
CA ILE A 77 8.89 -2.07 27.99
C ILE A 77 10.16 -2.91 27.85
N VAL A 78 11.16 -2.37 27.15
CA VAL A 78 12.38 -3.11 26.81
C VAL A 78 13.56 -2.51 27.56
N PRO A 79 14.37 -3.34 28.26
CA PRO A 79 15.59 -2.89 28.91
C PRO A 79 16.73 -2.74 27.90
N TYR A 80 17.38 -1.58 27.93
CA TYR A 80 18.60 -1.32 27.17
C TYR A 80 19.77 -1.10 28.11
N ARG A 81 20.93 -1.69 27.79
CA ARG A 81 22.17 -1.38 28.51
C ARG A 81 22.59 0.04 28.17
N HIS A 82 22.68 0.91 29.17
CA HIS A 82 23.17 2.26 28.95
C HIS A 82 24.67 2.24 28.65
N ARG A 83 25.12 3.00 27.65
CA ARG A 83 26.51 2.96 27.16
C ARG A 83 27.53 3.44 28.21
N ASN A 84 27.12 4.39 29.06
CA ASN A 84 28.00 5.09 30.00
C ASN A 84 27.74 4.74 31.47
N SER A 85 26.66 4.02 31.75
CA SER A 85 26.38 3.51 33.10
C SER A 85 26.16 2.02 32.99
N ASN A 86 26.73 1.22 33.88
CA ASN A 86 26.51 -0.23 33.92
C ASN A 86 25.09 -0.60 34.43
N ARG A 87 24.09 0.22 34.10
CA ARG A 87 22.68 0.09 34.48
C ARG A 87 21.83 -0.07 33.23
N PHE A 88 20.70 -0.74 33.38
CA PHE A 88 19.69 -0.81 32.34
C PHE A 88 18.81 0.45 32.36
N VAL A 89 18.33 0.86 31.21
CA VAL A 89 17.33 1.92 31.02
C VAL A 89 16.14 1.26 30.37
N ALA A 90 14.97 1.42 30.98
CA ALA A 90 13.72 0.91 30.43
C ALA A 90 13.18 1.89 29.38
N GLN A 91 12.74 1.35 28.24
CA GLN A 91 12.19 2.14 27.13
C GLN A 91 10.87 1.53 26.67
N TRP A 92 9.85 2.38 26.56
CA TRP A 92 8.56 2.02 25.97
C TRP A 92 8.66 1.87 24.45
N GLN A 93 8.07 0.79 23.93
CA GLN A 93 7.98 0.50 22.50
C GLN A 93 6.58 0.02 22.14
N PRO A 94 5.80 0.85 21.39
CA PRO A 94 4.59 0.38 20.73
C PRO A 94 4.90 -0.78 19.78
N MET A 95 4.11 -1.84 19.87
CA MET A 95 4.18 -2.98 18.95
C MET A 95 3.16 -2.82 17.84
N VAL A 96 3.34 -3.60 16.77
CA VAL A 96 2.51 -3.48 15.55
C VAL A 96 1.02 -3.57 15.82
N TRP A 97 0.57 -4.45 16.72
CA TRP A 97 -0.85 -4.57 17.05
C TRP A 97 -1.36 -3.41 17.89
N GLY A 98 -0.51 -2.74 18.67
CA GLY A 98 -0.84 -1.48 19.31
C GLY A 98 -1.05 -0.38 18.29
N LEU A 99 -0.17 -0.28 17.28
CA LEU A 99 -0.33 0.68 16.19
C LEU A 99 -1.61 0.40 15.38
N VAL A 100 -1.91 -0.86 15.06
CA VAL A 100 -3.17 -1.24 14.39
C VAL A 100 -4.39 -0.89 15.25
N LYS A 101 -4.33 -1.10 16.56
CA LYS A 101 -5.39 -0.67 17.50
C LYS A 101 -5.60 0.84 17.43
N LEU A 102 -4.53 1.63 17.46
CA LEU A 102 -4.60 3.10 17.37
C LEU A 102 -5.18 3.57 16.03
N VAL A 103 -4.81 2.93 14.93
CA VAL A 103 -5.39 3.20 13.61
C VAL A 103 -6.87 2.85 13.58
N ARG A 104 -7.27 1.69 14.13
CA ARG A 104 -8.69 1.29 14.18
C ARG A 104 -9.54 2.22 15.04
N GLN A 105 -8.98 2.76 16.12
CA GLN A 105 -9.64 3.77 16.96
C GLN A 105 -9.90 5.10 16.25
N SER A 106 -9.31 5.34 15.07
CA SER A 106 -9.68 6.50 14.24
C SER A 106 -11.06 6.36 13.61
N GLU A 107 -11.62 5.14 13.55
CA GLU A 107 -12.88 4.81 12.87
C GLU A 107 -12.88 5.14 11.37
N GLN A 108 -11.72 5.43 10.77
CA GLN A 108 -11.59 5.73 9.35
C GLN A 108 -11.23 4.51 8.49
N LEU A 109 -11.00 3.37 9.12
CA LEU A 109 -10.48 2.16 8.48
C LEU A 109 -11.62 1.19 8.14
N VAL A 110 -11.72 0.78 6.88
CA VAL A 110 -12.55 -0.35 6.43
C VAL A 110 -11.78 -1.65 6.67
N ASP A 111 -10.54 -1.72 6.21
CA ASP A 111 -9.71 -2.92 6.30
C ASP A 111 -8.22 -2.58 6.37
N ILE A 112 -7.45 -3.42 7.04
CA ILE A 112 -5.98 -3.39 7.06
C ILE A 112 -5.45 -4.81 7.17
N ALA A 113 -4.52 -5.17 6.30
CA ALA A 113 -3.95 -6.50 6.29
C ALA A 113 -2.53 -6.48 5.69
N SER A 114 -1.81 -7.60 5.87
CA SER A 114 -0.46 -7.79 5.38
C SER A 114 -0.23 -9.23 4.94
N TYR A 115 0.44 -9.40 3.82
CA TYR A 115 0.67 -10.69 3.18
C TYR A 115 2.09 -10.79 2.63
N ILE A 116 2.48 -12.01 2.27
CA ILE A 116 3.73 -12.32 1.59
C ILE A 116 3.36 -12.79 0.19
N VAL A 117 4.12 -12.34 -0.80
CA VAL A 117 4.08 -12.83 -2.17
C VAL A 117 5.27 -13.75 -2.36
N ARG A 118 5.01 -14.92 -2.92
CA ARG A 118 5.99 -15.96 -3.24
C ARG A 118 6.18 -16.09 -4.74
N GLU A 119 7.25 -16.76 -5.16
CA GLU A 119 7.58 -16.94 -6.58
C GLU A 119 6.48 -17.63 -7.40
N ALA A 120 5.68 -18.50 -6.76
CA ALA A 120 4.57 -19.19 -7.40
C ALA A 120 3.27 -18.35 -7.46
N ASP A 121 3.19 -17.24 -6.73
CA ASP A 121 1.96 -16.45 -6.65
C ASP A 121 1.77 -15.60 -7.91
N ALA A 122 0.53 -15.45 -8.35
CA ALA A 122 0.20 -14.44 -9.36
C ALA A 122 0.01 -13.09 -8.67
N PHE A 123 0.94 -12.17 -8.91
CA PHE A 123 0.97 -10.85 -8.28
C PHE A 123 1.25 -9.75 -9.31
N ASP A 124 0.48 -8.66 -9.21
CA ASP A 124 0.69 -7.45 -9.99
C ASP A 124 0.43 -6.22 -9.11
N HIS A 125 1.23 -5.17 -9.26
CA HIS A 125 1.15 -3.93 -8.52
C HIS A 125 1.59 -2.78 -9.42
N TRP A 126 0.74 -1.76 -9.55
CA TRP A 126 1.02 -0.58 -10.37
C TRP A 126 0.37 0.67 -9.78
N VAL A 127 0.84 1.83 -10.25
CA VAL A 127 0.32 3.14 -9.87
C VAL A 127 -0.10 3.87 -11.13
N ASP A 128 -1.31 4.41 -11.14
CA ASP A 128 -1.83 5.26 -12.22
C ASP A 128 -2.44 6.56 -11.67
N GLU A 129 -3.11 7.35 -12.51
CA GLU A 129 -3.72 8.62 -12.10
C GLU A 129 -4.82 8.48 -11.04
N LYS A 130 -5.35 7.27 -10.82
CA LYS A 130 -6.36 6.96 -9.81
C LYS A 130 -5.76 6.42 -8.52
N GLY A 131 -4.46 6.16 -8.50
CA GLY A 131 -3.70 5.77 -7.30
C GLY A 131 -3.05 4.39 -7.41
N GLU A 132 -2.87 3.76 -6.26
CA GLU A 132 -2.24 2.45 -6.10
C GLU A 132 -3.22 1.32 -6.43
N HIS A 133 -2.78 0.34 -7.20
CA HIS A 133 -3.58 -0.84 -7.56
C HIS A 133 -2.76 -2.11 -7.39
N PHE A 134 -3.40 -3.20 -6.97
CA PHE A 134 -2.73 -4.48 -6.89
C PHE A 134 -3.69 -5.65 -7.10
N THR A 135 -3.13 -6.77 -7.55
CA THR A 135 -3.77 -8.08 -7.51
C THR A 135 -2.83 -9.08 -6.86
N HIS A 136 -3.37 -9.97 -6.03
CA HIS A 136 -2.60 -11.04 -5.42
C HIS A 136 -3.45 -12.31 -5.36
N ARG A 137 -2.97 -13.37 -6.00
CA ARG A 137 -3.59 -14.69 -5.97
C ARG A 137 -2.54 -15.71 -5.50
N PRO A 138 -2.57 -16.08 -4.21
CA PRO A 138 -1.65 -17.07 -3.67
C PRO A 138 -1.81 -18.42 -4.36
N ASP A 139 -0.70 -19.08 -4.67
CA ASP A 139 -0.71 -20.50 -5.04
C ASP A 139 -0.67 -21.35 -3.76
N TYR A 140 -1.85 -21.74 -3.29
CA TYR A 140 -1.99 -22.59 -2.09
C TYR A 140 -1.40 -23.99 -2.25
N ALA A 141 -1.05 -24.44 -3.47
CA ALA A 141 -0.34 -25.70 -3.67
C ALA A 141 1.19 -25.54 -3.46
N GLN A 142 1.72 -24.32 -3.52
CA GLN A 142 3.15 -24.01 -3.45
C GLN A 142 3.45 -22.99 -2.35
N MET A 143 2.88 -23.21 -1.16
CA MET A 143 3.05 -22.30 -0.01
C MET A 143 4.49 -22.27 0.54
N ASP A 144 5.34 -23.22 0.16
CA ASP A 144 6.76 -23.29 0.52
C ASP A 144 7.70 -22.62 -0.50
N ALA A 145 7.16 -22.11 -1.61
CA ALA A 145 7.94 -21.36 -2.60
C ALA A 145 8.63 -20.14 -1.98
N SER A 146 9.78 -19.76 -2.54
CA SER A 146 10.60 -18.67 -1.99
C SER A 146 9.80 -17.37 -1.94
N PRO A 147 9.87 -16.62 -0.84
CA PRO A 147 9.22 -15.32 -0.74
C PRO A 147 9.95 -14.26 -1.58
N VAL A 148 9.19 -13.40 -2.25
CA VAL A 148 9.67 -12.36 -3.17
C VAL A 148 9.53 -10.97 -2.56
N LEU A 149 8.39 -10.71 -1.91
CA LEU A 149 8.13 -9.46 -1.19
C LEU A 149 7.08 -9.70 -0.10
N ALA A 150 7.01 -8.78 0.86
CA ALA A 150 5.89 -8.66 1.77
C ALA A 150 5.21 -7.31 1.54
N TYR A 151 3.89 -7.27 1.68
CA TYR A 151 3.15 -6.02 1.56
C TYR A 151 2.11 -5.87 2.66
N ALA A 152 1.71 -4.63 2.90
CA ALA A 152 0.54 -4.30 3.68
C ALA A 152 -0.36 -3.35 2.90
N PHE A 153 -1.66 -3.42 3.14
CA PHE A 153 -2.61 -2.46 2.58
C PHE A 153 -3.63 -2.01 3.61
N ALA A 154 -4.22 -0.85 3.37
CA ALA A 154 -5.35 -0.35 4.12
C ALA A 154 -6.37 0.30 3.18
N ARG A 155 -7.66 0.07 3.49
CA ARG A 155 -8.80 0.74 2.86
C ARG A 155 -9.46 1.65 3.88
N LEU A 156 -9.72 2.89 3.50
CA LEU A 156 -10.41 3.86 4.32
C LEU A 156 -11.88 3.99 3.91
N VAL A 157 -12.71 4.44 4.86
CA VAL A 157 -14.15 4.65 4.66
C VAL A 157 -14.46 5.69 3.59
N ASN A 158 -13.55 6.63 3.35
CA ASN A 158 -13.66 7.67 2.33
C ASN A 158 -13.17 7.22 0.93
N GLY A 159 -12.88 5.93 0.75
CA GLY A 159 -12.33 5.39 -0.50
C GLY A 159 -10.81 5.50 -0.62
N GLY A 160 -10.12 6.06 0.37
CA GLY A 160 -8.66 6.11 0.38
C GLY A 160 -8.04 4.71 0.42
N PHE A 161 -7.05 4.47 -0.44
CA PHE A 161 -6.33 3.20 -0.50
C PHE A 161 -4.83 3.44 -0.30
N TYR A 162 -4.24 2.68 0.61
CA TYR A 162 -2.82 2.75 0.92
C TYR A 162 -2.20 1.37 0.74
N PHE A 163 -1.09 1.32 0.01
CA PHE A 163 -0.33 0.10 -0.22
C PHE A 163 1.14 0.33 0.19
N GLU A 164 1.75 -0.66 0.83
CA GLU A 164 3.14 -0.62 1.30
C GLU A 164 3.84 -1.93 0.92
N PRO A 165 4.50 -1.98 -0.26
CA PRO A 165 5.31 -3.12 -0.64
C PRO A 165 6.72 -3.00 -0.06
N MET A 166 7.30 -4.14 0.31
CA MET A 166 8.69 -4.26 0.74
C MET A 166 9.32 -5.50 0.13
N SER A 167 10.38 -5.31 -0.65
CA SER A 167 11.10 -6.43 -1.28
C SER A 167 11.70 -7.37 -0.23
N TRP A 168 11.84 -8.66 -0.55
CA TRP A 168 12.48 -9.60 0.35
C TRP A 168 13.95 -9.20 0.67
N THR A 169 14.64 -8.57 -0.28
CA THR A 169 15.98 -8.02 -0.07
C THR A 169 16.00 -6.91 0.98
N GLU A 170 15.02 -6.01 0.96
CA GLU A 170 14.87 -4.96 1.98
C GLU A 170 14.61 -5.58 3.36
N MET A 171 13.81 -6.65 3.41
CA MET A 171 13.53 -7.39 4.65
C MET A 171 14.77 -8.06 5.23
N GLU A 172 15.60 -8.68 4.39
CA GLU A 172 16.85 -9.29 4.84
C GLU A 172 17.82 -8.25 5.41
N ARG A 173 17.90 -7.04 4.81
CA ARG A 173 18.69 -5.92 5.38
C ARG A 173 18.21 -5.54 6.78
N PHE A 174 16.90 -5.50 7.02
CA PHE A 174 16.37 -5.25 8.36
C PHE A 174 16.68 -6.38 9.33
N ARG A 175 16.68 -7.63 8.86
CA ARG A 175 17.07 -8.80 9.66
C ARG A 175 18.52 -8.69 10.11
N GLU A 176 19.43 -8.31 9.22
CA GLU A 176 20.87 -8.16 9.52
C GLU A 176 21.17 -7.07 10.55
N LEU A 177 20.39 -5.99 10.53
CA LEU A 177 20.51 -4.86 11.47
C LEU A 177 19.94 -5.16 12.86
N SER A 178 19.05 -6.15 12.97
CA SER A 178 18.57 -6.60 14.26
C SER A 178 19.73 -7.18 15.06
N LYS A 179 19.97 -6.62 16.26
CA LYS A 179 21.00 -7.11 17.20
C LYS A 179 20.71 -8.54 17.71
N ALA A 180 19.52 -9.05 17.44
CA ALA A 180 19.13 -10.41 17.79
C ALA A 180 19.64 -11.36 16.69
N LYS A 181 20.90 -11.79 16.81
CA LYS A 181 21.58 -12.74 15.89
C LYS A 181 21.61 -14.18 16.44
N ALA A 182 20.78 -14.50 17.43
CA ALA A 182 20.73 -15.82 18.04
C ALA A 182 19.74 -16.74 17.31
N ASP A 183 19.95 -18.06 17.38
CA ASP A 183 19.05 -19.05 16.79
C ASP A 183 17.61 -18.98 17.34
N ASP A 184 17.43 -18.33 18.49
CA ASP A 184 16.15 -18.19 19.19
C ASP A 184 15.33 -16.96 18.78
N THR A 185 15.72 -16.26 17.71
CA THR A 185 15.03 -15.03 17.30
C THR A 185 13.67 -15.32 16.65
N PRO A 186 12.70 -14.39 16.76
CA PRO A 186 11.44 -14.49 16.03
C PRO A 186 11.61 -14.70 14.52
N TRP A 187 12.68 -14.16 13.93
CA TRP A 187 13.01 -14.35 12.51
C TRP A 187 13.45 -15.77 12.17
N SER A 188 14.08 -16.48 13.11
CA SER A 188 14.47 -17.88 12.92
C SER A 188 13.28 -18.83 13.05
N LYS A 189 12.35 -18.53 13.98
CA LYS A 189 11.19 -19.39 14.27
C LYS A 189 9.98 -19.11 13.38
N TRP A 190 9.73 -17.84 13.07
CA TRP A 190 8.53 -17.36 12.37
C TRP A 190 8.90 -16.27 11.35
N PRO A 191 9.73 -16.58 10.35
CA PRO A 191 10.20 -15.59 9.36
C PRO A 191 9.03 -14.92 8.63
N ASP A 192 8.00 -15.67 8.26
CA ASP A 192 6.84 -15.15 7.55
C ASP A 192 6.03 -14.15 8.39
N GLU A 193 5.79 -14.47 9.66
CA GLU A 193 5.06 -13.56 10.54
C GLU A 193 5.86 -12.28 10.79
N MET A 194 7.18 -12.39 10.94
CA MET A 194 8.04 -11.21 11.02
C MET A 194 8.03 -10.42 9.71
N ALA A 195 7.94 -11.10 8.58
CA ALA A 195 7.91 -10.45 7.28
C ALA A 195 6.65 -9.61 7.08
N LYS A 196 5.49 -10.07 7.57
CA LYS A 196 4.22 -9.33 7.50
C LYS A 196 4.19 -8.09 8.40
N VAL A 197 4.84 -8.15 9.56
CA VAL A 197 4.80 -7.08 10.57
C VAL A 197 5.44 -5.78 10.08
N ARG A 198 6.51 -5.89 9.29
CA ARG A 198 7.30 -4.72 8.87
C ARG A 198 6.56 -3.76 7.93
N PRO A 199 6.00 -4.21 6.77
CA PRO A 199 5.22 -3.33 5.91
C PRO A 199 3.98 -2.83 6.64
N LEU A 200 3.36 -3.63 7.52
CA LEU A 200 2.22 -3.20 8.31
C LEU A 200 2.58 -2.04 9.24
N LYS A 201 3.74 -2.11 9.90
CA LYS A 201 4.24 -1.04 10.77
C LYS A 201 4.53 0.25 9.99
N ARG A 202 5.17 0.14 8.82
CA ARG A 202 5.48 1.28 7.94
C ARG A 202 4.21 1.91 7.37
N LEU A 203 3.23 1.09 6.97
CA LEU A 203 1.92 1.52 6.53
C LEU A 203 1.20 2.33 7.60
N CYS A 204 1.19 1.85 8.86
CA CYS A 204 0.54 2.55 9.97
C CYS A 204 1.02 4.01 10.09
N LYS A 205 2.26 4.33 9.68
CA LYS A 205 2.79 5.70 9.74
C LYS A 205 2.05 6.71 8.86
N ARG A 206 1.41 6.24 7.79
CA ARG A 206 0.71 7.05 6.80
C ARG A 206 -0.80 7.10 7.02
N LEU A 207 -1.32 6.25 7.90
CA LEU A 207 -2.76 6.13 8.13
C LEU A 207 -3.29 7.22 9.06
N PRO A 208 -4.58 7.60 8.89
CA PRO A 208 -5.22 8.53 9.81
C PRO A 208 -5.24 7.92 11.21
N MET A 209 -4.76 8.70 12.17
CA MET A 209 -4.73 8.34 13.58
C MET A 209 -4.87 9.61 14.43
N THR A 210 -5.28 9.45 15.68
CA THR A 210 -5.40 10.58 16.63
C THR A 210 -4.04 11.22 16.91
N THR A 211 -4.03 12.47 17.37
CA THR A 211 -2.78 13.18 17.70
C THR A 211 -1.95 12.45 18.75
N ALA A 212 -2.60 11.82 19.74
CA ALA A 212 -1.94 10.98 20.73
C ALA A 212 -1.27 9.75 20.08
N ALA A 213 -1.96 9.09 19.15
CA ALA A 213 -1.40 7.97 18.39
C ALA A 213 -0.19 8.36 17.52
N ARG A 214 -0.19 9.58 16.96
CA ARG A 214 0.99 10.09 16.22
C ARG A 214 2.22 10.25 17.12
N ALA A 215 2.05 10.59 18.40
CA ALA A 215 3.15 10.67 19.34
C ALA A 215 3.77 9.30 19.64
N ALA A 216 2.94 8.25 19.76
CA ALA A 216 3.39 6.86 19.87
C ALA A 216 4.31 6.47 18.70
N LEU A 217 3.89 6.84 17.50
CA LEU A 217 4.60 6.56 16.27
C LEU A 217 5.93 7.35 16.16
N ALA A 218 5.92 8.63 16.53
CA ALA A 218 7.13 9.46 16.55
C ALA A 218 8.19 8.93 17.53
N ARG A 219 7.78 8.39 18.69
CA ARG A 219 8.69 7.70 19.62
C ARG A 219 9.33 6.47 18.99
N ASP A 220 8.56 5.69 18.24
CA ASP A 220 9.07 4.54 17.50
C ASP A 220 10.03 4.93 16.38
N ASP A 221 9.70 5.99 15.62
CA ASP A 221 10.56 6.54 14.56
C ASP A 221 11.91 7.03 15.11
N ALA A 222 11.90 7.74 16.24
CA ALA A 222 13.13 8.20 16.87
C ALA A 222 14.05 7.03 17.27
N ARG A 223 13.47 5.92 17.75
CA ARG A 223 14.21 4.68 18.03
C ARG A 223 14.74 4.05 16.74
N GLU A 224 13.91 4.04 15.71
CA GLU A 224 14.25 3.50 14.42
C GLU A 224 15.44 4.24 13.80
N ALA A 225 15.43 5.57 13.82
CA ALA A 225 16.56 6.40 13.40
C ALA A 225 17.86 6.07 14.16
N LEU A 226 17.80 5.80 15.46
CA LEU A 226 18.97 5.38 16.26
C LEU A 226 19.53 4.01 15.87
N LEU A 227 18.72 3.15 15.24
CA LEU A 227 19.19 1.87 14.66
C LEU A 227 19.77 2.07 13.25
N PHE A 228 19.29 3.06 12.50
CA PHE A 228 19.72 3.39 11.14
C PHE A 228 20.84 4.42 11.04
N ASP A 229 21.30 5.02 12.15
CA ASP A 229 22.52 5.86 12.21
C ASP A 229 23.82 5.03 11.94
N ALA A 230 23.67 3.80 11.44
CA ALA A 230 24.70 2.95 10.83
C ALA A 230 24.54 2.79 9.30
N ALA A 231 23.80 3.67 8.62
CA ALA A 231 23.87 3.83 7.17
C ALA A 231 23.92 5.34 6.80
N PRO A 232 24.92 5.80 6.04
CA PRO A 232 24.97 7.17 5.54
C PRO A 232 23.95 7.37 4.41
N ASP A 233 23.56 8.62 4.20
CA ASP A 233 22.85 9.15 3.01
C ASP A 233 21.31 9.23 3.05
N ASP A 234 20.72 9.66 4.17
CA ASP A 234 19.47 10.45 4.08
C ASP A 234 19.83 11.95 3.93
N PRO A 235 19.68 12.54 2.72
CA PRO A 235 20.05 13.93 2.48
C PRO A 235 19.23 14.92 3.32
N ILE A 236 17.99 14.60 3.69
CA ILE A 236 17.15 15.48 4.50
C ILE A 236 17.64 15.49 5.95
N GLN A 237 18.02 14.34 6.49
CA GLN A 237 18.61 14.27 7.83
C GLN A 237 20.00 14.90 7.89
N ALA A 238 20.80 14.78 6.83
CA ALA A 238 22.09 15.46 6.71
C ALA A 238 21.91 16.99 6.68
N ILE A 239 20.92 17.50 5.93
CA ILE A 239 20.57 18.92 5.88
C ILE A 239 20.10 19.42 7.25
N ASN A 240 19.17 18.71 7.91
CA ASN A 240 18.65 19.10 9.21
C ASN A 240 19.74 19.12 10.30
N ARG A 241 20.68 18.16 10.25
CA ARG A 241 21.85 18.10 11.12
C ARG A 241 22.80 19.27 10.87
N ALA A 242 23.10 19.60 9.61
CA ALA A 242 23.97 20.72 9.25
C ALA A 242 23.38 22.09 9.64
N ILE A 243 22.05 22.24 9.57
CA ILE A 243 21.33 23.44 10.03
C ILE A 243 21.41 23.56 11.55
N HIS A 244 21.15 22.47 12.30
CA HIS A 244 21.24 22.47 13.76
C HIS A 244 22.67 22.70 14.28
N GLU A 245 23.68 22.20 13.57
CA GLU A 245 25.09 22.38 13.92
C GLU A 245 25.67 23.74 13.50
N GLY A 246 24.88 24.62 12.87
CA GLY A 246 25.31 25.96 12.47
C GLY A 246 26.39 26.00 11.38
N LYS A 247 26.56 24.91 10.62
CA LYS A 247 27.65 24.75 9.62
C LYS A 247 27.27 25.18 8.20
N ALA A 248 26.03 25.57 7.94
CA ALA A 248 25.58 26.04 6.64
C ALA A 248 24.93 27.43 6.72
N THR A 249 25.51 28.40 6.02
CA THR A 249 24.85 29.68 5.71
C THR A 249 23.79 29.42 4.63
N PRO A 250 22.57 29.96 4.72
CA PRO A 250 21.54 29.69 3.73
C PRO A 250 21.94 30.33 2.39
N ALA A 251 22.37 29.50 1.44
CA ALA A 251 22.38 29.91 0.05
C ALA A 251 20.93 30.15 -0.36
N VAL A 252 20.66 31.29 -1.00
CA VAL A 252 19.35 31.70 -1.50
C VAL A 252 18.72 30.53 -2.27
N LEU A 253 17.65 29.96 -1.71
CA LEU A 253 16.93 28.86 -2.29
C LEU A 253 16.25 29.32 -3.58
N ASN A 254 16.54 28.60 -4.68
CA ASN A 254 15.76 28.71 -5.90
C ASN A 254 14.33 28.21 -5.56
N PRO A 255 13.26 28.99 -5.82
CA PRO A 255 11.91 28.69 -5.31
C PRO A 255 11.25 27.42 -5.88
N ALA A 256 11.94 26.67 -6.75
CA ALA A 256 11.50 25.37 -7.26
C ALA A 256 11.63 24.22 -6.25
N ALA A 257 12.29 24.41 -5.10
CA ALA A 257 12.48 23.36 -4.09
C ALA A 257 11.37 23.29 -3.01
N LEU A 258 10.25 24.01 -3.19
CA LEU A 258 9.10 23.99 -2.27
C LEU A 258 7.87 23.27 -2.85
N THR A 259 8.04 22.44 -3.88
CA THR A 259 6.97 21.55 -4.32
C THR A 259 7.13 20.20 -3.64
N ASN A 260 6.09 19.76 -2.93
CA ASN A 260 5.95 18.38 -2.43
C ASN A 260 5.85 17.40 -3.61
N ASP A 261 6.98 17.14 -4.26
CA ASP A 261 7.14 16.08 -5.25
C ASP A 261 7.72 14.84 -4.53
N PRO A 262 7.09 13.65 -4.62
CA PRO A 262 7.64 12.43 -4.04
C PRO A 262 9.06 12.18 -4.58
N SER A 263 9.99 12.01 -3.66
CA SER A 263 11.42 11.77 -3.92
C SER A 263 11.69 10.58 -4.86
N PRO A 264 12.89 10.54 -5.47
CA PRO A 264 13.18 9.89 -6.74
C PRO A 264 13.18 8.36 -6.63
N THR A 265 12.55 7.71 -7.61
CA THR A 265 12.66 6.27 -7.85
C THR A 265 14.11 5.94 -8.23
N PRO A 266 14.84 5.09 -7.48
CA PRO A 266 16.08 4.52 -7.99
C PRO A 266 15.74 3.53 -9.11
N GLU A 267 16.32 3.73 -10.30
CA GLU A 267 16.23 2.79 -11.42
C GLU A 267 16.78 1.41 -11.01
N VAL A 268 15.91 0.42 -10.84
CA VAL A 268 16.29 -0.99 -10.74
C VAL A 268 16.54 -1.52 -12.16
N LYS A 269 17.79 -1.66 -12.56
CA LYS A 269 18.17 -2.40 -13.76
C LYS A 269 18.04 -3.90 -13.51
N ILE A 270 16.92 -4.49 -13.91
CA ILE A 270 16.78 -5.96 -14.00
C ILE A 270 17.39 -6.40 -15.34
N ALA A 271 18.44 -7.22 -15.28
CA ALA A 271 19.08 -7.79 -16.47
C ALA A 271 18.17 -8.86 -17.09
N SER A 272 17.71 -8.61 -18.32
CA SER A 272 16.91 -9.52 -19.13
C SER A 272 17.74 -10.72 -19.62
N HIS A 273 17.98 -11.72 -18.79
CA HIS A 273 18.48 -13.03 -19.23
C HIS A 273 17.90 -14.10 -18.29
N THR A 274 16.74 -14.70 -18.64
CA THR A 274 16.33 -16.11 -18.35
C THR A 274 14.88 -16.36 -18.81
N ILE A 275 14.54 -16.15 -20.10
CA ILE A 275 13.25 -16.64 -20.67
C ILE A 275 13.44 -17.48 -21.95
N GLU A 276 14.66 -17.72 -22.43
CA GLU A 276 14.86 -18.49 -23.67
C GLU A 276 14.99 -20.03 -23.53
N ARG A 277 14.71 -20.62 -22.36
CA ARG A 277 14.98 -22.07 -22.15
C ARG A 277 13.76 -23.01 -22.18
N VAL A 278 12.54 -22.53 -22.42
CA VAL A 278 11.34 -23.39 -22.35
C VAL A 278 10.75 -23.77 -23.72
N ILE A 279 11.17 -23.17 -24.84
CA ILE A 279 10.57 -23.44 -26.17
C ILE A 279 11.38 -24.42 -27.05
N ARG A 280 12.48 -25.01 -26.54
CA ARG A 280 13.28 -25.99 -27.31
C ARG A 280 13.18 -27.40 -26.73
N LYS A 281 11.99 -28.00 -26.79
CA LYS A 281 11.85 -29.46 -26.64
C LYS A 281 10.63 -30.01 -27.39
N SER A 282 10.56 -29.73 -28.68
CA SER A 282 9.70 -30.47 -29.61
C SER A 282 10.26 -30.39 -31.02
N SER A 283 10.48 -31.56 -31.60
CA SER A 283 10.89 -31.86 -32.98
C SER A 283 12.37 -31.75 -33.34
N ALA A 284 13.07 -32.88 -33.16
CA ALA A 284 14.14 -33.32 -34.03
C ALA A 284 13.57 -34.29 -35.09
N ASN A 285 14.30 -34.40 -36.22
CA ASN A 285 14.12 -35.21 -37.45
C ASN A 285 13.31 -34.48 -38.56
N ASN A 286 13.74 -34.41 -39.82
CA ASN A 286 14.68 -35.25 -40.57
C ASN A 286 15.32 -34.45 -41.75
N THR A 287 16.34 -35.07 -42.33
CA THR A 287 17.41 -34.60 -43.21
C THR A 287 17.05 -34.46 -44.70
N GLU A 288 17.93 -33.76 -45.43
CA GLU A 288 18.27 -33.83 -46.87
C GLU A 288 17.55 -32.96 -47.93
N GLY A 289 18.39 -32.37 -48.80
CA GLY A 289 18.13 -32.31 -50.25
C GLY A 289 17.67 -30.97 -50.83
N LYS A 290 18.62 -30.13 -51.25
CA LYS A 290 18.36 -29.07 -52.25
C LYS A 290 18.23 -29.74 -53.63
N PRO A 291 17.28 -29.33 -54.49
CA PRO A 291 17.74 -28.55 -55.63
C PRO A 291 16.84 -27.34 -55.98
N ARG A 292 17.47 -26.48 -56.77
CA ARG A 292 17.17 -25.09 -57.10
C ARG A 292 16.07 -25.01 -58.18
N ARG A 293 15.08 -24.11 -58.03
CA ARG A 293 14.33 -23.59 -59.18
C ARG A 293 13.88 -22.13 -58.97
N VAL A 294 14.52 -21.27 -59.77
CA VAL A 294 14.10 -20.01 -60.41
C VAL A 294 13.18 -19.03 -59.65
N LYS A 295 13.70 -17.79 -59.59
CA LYS A 295 13.17 -16.54 -59.04
C LYS A 295 11.72 -16.23 -59.43
N LYS A 296 10.97 -15.71 -58.44
CA LYS A 296 10.01 -14.63 -58.65
C LYS A 296 10.38 -13.49 -57.70
N ASP A 297 10.81 -12.38 -58.27
CA ASP A 297 11.19 -11.17 -57.55
C ASP A 297 9.99 -10.60 -56.79
N THR A 298 10.18 -10.38 -55.48
CA THR A 298 9.58 -9.24 -54.76
C THR A 298 10.40 -9.03 -53.50
N SER A 299 11.37 -8.11 -53.58
CA SER A 299 11.99 -7.51 -52.40
C SER A 299 11.05 -6.43 -51.85
N THR A 300 10.51 -6.63 -50.67
CA THR A 300 9.92 -5.55 -49.88
C THR A 300 10.68 -5.47 -48.57
N VAL A 301 11.63 -4.54 -48.54
CA VAL A 301 12.27 -4.07 -47.31
C VAL A 301 11.18 -3.34 -46.53
N GLU A 302 10.82 -3.81 -45.33
CA GLU A 302 9.94 -3.06 -44.42
C GLU A 302 10.60 -1.71 -44.11
N ARG A 303 10.10 -0.65 -44.73
CA ARG A 303 10.59 0.71 -44.59
C ARG A 303 9.99 1.32 -43.32
N GLU A 304 10.83 1.94 -42.50
CA GLU A 304 10.38 2.69 -41.32
C GLU A 304 9.49 3.88 -41.76
N PRO A 305 8.30 4.06 -41.16
CA PRO A 305 7.39 5.14 -41.54
C PRO A 305 7.95 6.51 -41.11
N THR A 306 7.87 7.50 -41.99
CA THR A 306 8.31 8.87 -41.69
C THR A 306 7.23 9.64 -40.94
N LEU A 307 7.62 10.70 -40.22
CA LEU A 307 6.68 11.56 -39.50
C LEU A 307 5.62 12.18 -40.44
N GLU A 308 6.04 12.59 -41.64
CA GLU A 308 5.16 13.17 -42.64
C GLU A 308 4.08 12.18 -43.09
N GLU A 309 4.45 10.93 -43.35
CA GLU A 309 3.51 9.87 -43.76
C GLU A 309 2.48 9.54 -42.68
N VAL A 310 2.92 9.54 -41.41
CA VAL A 310 2.03 9.31 -40.27
C VAL A 310 1.07 10.48 -40.07
N LEU A 311 1.55 11.72 -40.18
CA LEU A 311 0.70 12.91 -40.06
C LEU A 311 -0.32 13.01 -41.20
N GLU A 312 0.06 12.67 -42.43
CA GLU A 312 -0.84 12.61 -43.57
C GLU A 312 -1.95 11.58 -43.37
N ARG A 313 -1.63 10.40 -42.83
CA ARG A 313 -2.62 9.37 -42.48
C ARG A 313 -3.56 9.78 -41.35
N ILE A 314 -3.04 10.47 -40.33
CA ILE A 314 -3.88 11.02 -39.26
C ILE A 314 -4.82 12.08 -39.84
N ASP A 315 -4.36 12.93 -40.76
CA ASP A 315 -5.22 13.97 -41.34
C ASP A 315 -6.25 13.44 -42.35
N THR A 316 -5.91 12.39 -43.09
CA THR A 316 -6.83 11.76 -44.05
C THR A 316 -7.84 10.81 -43.40
N ALA A 317 -7.63 10.39 -42.15
CA ALA A 317 -8.54 9.53 -41.41
C ALA A 317 -9.93 10.14 -41.25
N SER A 318 -10.93 9.43 -41.74
CA SER A 318 -12.35 9.86 -41.77
C SER A 318 -13.21 9.20 -40.69
N ASN A 319 -12.73 8.11 -40.10
CA ASN A 319 -13.44 7.32 -39.09
C ASN A 319 -12.47 6.78 -38.02
N SER A 320 -13.02 6.16 -36.97
CA SER A 320 -12.25 5.68 -35.82
C SER A 320 -11.26 4.56 -36.16
N ASP A 321 -11.58 3.73 -37.16
CA ASP A 321 -10.78 2.56 -37.52
C ASP A 321 -9.55 2.98 -38.35
N GLU A 322 -9.73 3.89 -39.32
CA GLU A 322 -8.62 4.50 -40.09
C GLU A 322 -7.67 5.29 -39.18
N LEU A 323 -8.23 5.96 -38.16
CA LEU A 323 -7.41 6.67 -37.18
C LEU A 323 -6.59 5.68 -36.34
N ALA A 324 -7.17 4.53 -35.93
CA ALA A 324 -6.45 3.49 -35.19
C ALA A 324 -5.28 2.90 -35.99
N ASP A 325 -5.46 2.67 -37.30
CA ASP A 325 -4.39 2.23 -38.21
C ASP A 325 -3.24 3.24 -38.30
N ALA A 326 -3.56 4.54 -38.35
CA ALA A 326 -2.56 5.62 -38.32
C ALA A 326 -1.80 5.64 -36.98
N GLY A 327 -2.49 5.35 -35.86
CA GLY A 327 -1.87 5.19 -34.55
C GLY A 327 -0.93 3.99 -34.46
N ALA A 328 -1.29 2.87 -35.09
CA ALA A 328 -0.41 1.69 -35.18
C ALA A 328 0.88 2.01 -35.96
N LEU A 329 0.78 2.78 -37.05
CA LEU A 329 1.95 3.23 -37.81
C LEU A 329 2.84 4.21 -37.03
N ALA A 330 2.24 5.11 -36.24
CA ALA A 330 2.98 6.02 -35.37
C ALA A 330 3.82 5.26 -34.31
N SER A 331 3.35 4.10 -33.85
CA SER A 331 4.06 3.27 -32.86
C SER A 331 5.34 2.62 -33.40
N GLN A 332 5.45 2.46 -34.73
CA GLN A 332 6.57 1.80 -35.42
C GLN A 332 7.77 2.75 -35.66
N MET A 333 7.61 4.04 -35.39
CA MET A 333 8.69 5.04 -35.51
C MET A 333 9.74 4.84 -34.41
N ARG A 334 11.03 5.10 -34.65
CA ARG A 334 12.07 4.99 -33.59
C ARG A 334 12.27 6.27 -32.77
N SER A 335 11.98 7.44 -33.33
CA SER A 335 12.21 8.73 -32.67
C SER A 335 11.09 9.07 -31.68
N GLU A 336 11.41 9.16 -30.39
CA GLU A 336 10.46 9.57 -29.35
C GLU A 336 9.92 10.99 -29.55
N GLY A 337 10.72 11.91 -30.10
CA GLY A 337 10.26 13.25 -30.45
C GLY A 337 9.20 13.23 -31.55
N ALA A 338 9.37 12.38 -32.56
CA ALA A 338 8.42 12.23 -33.64
C ALA A 338 7.14 11.50 -33.20
N LYS A 339 7.26 10.48 -32.34
CA LYS A 339 6.09 9.83 -31.70
C LYS A 339 5.26 10.80 -30.88
N LYS A 340 5.90 11.74 -30.17
CA LYS A 340 5.18 12.77 -29.41
C LYS A 340 4.34 13.66 -30.32
N ILE A 341 4.92 14.15 -31.41
CA ILE A 341 4.21 14.99 -32.40
C ILE A 341 3.04 14.22 -33.02
N ALA A 342 3.24 12.95 -33.38
CA ALA A 342 2.17 12.10 -33.92
C ALA A 342 1.04 11.83 -32.90
N ARG A 343 1.37 11.62 -31.62
CA ARG A 343 0.38 11.45 -30.54
C ARG A 343 -0.47 12.71 -30.33
N ASP A 344 0.16 13.89 -30.36
CA ASP A 344 -0.56 15.16 -30.21
C ASP A 344 -1.54 15.38 -31.39
N ALA A 345 -1.10 15.09 -32.63
CA ALA A 345 -1.96 15.17 -33.82
C ALA A 345 -3.11 14.14 -33.79
N TYR A 346 -2.84 12.91 -33.36
CA TYR A 346 -3.84 11.86 -33.19
C TYR A 346 -4.95 12.27 -32.21
N GLY A 347 -4.58 12.84 -31.06
CA GLY A 347 -5.55 13.30 -30.05
C GLY A 347 -6.44 14.43 -30.56
N GLN A 348 -5.87 15.37 -31.34
CA GLN A 348 -6.63 16.45 -31.98
C GLN A 348 -7.64 15.90 -33.00
N LYS A 349 -7.23 14.95 -33.85
CA LYS A 349 -8.12 14.33 -34.85
C LYS A 349 -9.22 13.50 -34.21
N MET A 350 -8.92 12.73 -33.16
CA MET A 350 -9.91 11.95 -32.41
C MET A 350 -10.99 12.84 -31.79
N THR A 351 -10.59 14.01 -31.26
CA THR A 351 -11.52 14.99 -30.69
C THR A 351 -12.39 15.62 -31.79
N ALA A 352 -11.80 15.94 -32.95
CA ALA A 352 -12.53 16.45 -34.11
C ALA A 352 -13.56 15.45 -34.62
N LEU A 353 -13.19 14.16 -34.79
CA LEU A 353 -14.10 13.10 -35.25
C LEU A 353 -15.24 12.81 -34.26
N ARG A 354 -15.00 12.96 -32.95
CA ARG A 354 -16.07 12.85 -31.93
C ARG A 354 -17.05 14.02 -32.00
N THR A 355 -16.55 15.22 -32.27
CA THR A 355 -17.37 16.44 -32.38
C THR A 355 -18.21 16.44 -33.66
N THR A 356 -17.67 15.90 -34.77
CA THR A 356 -18.45 15.72 -36.01
C THR A 356 -19.50 14.63 -35.88
N ALA A 357 -19.21 13.53 -35.16
CA ALA A 357 -20.19 12.48 -34.88
C ALA A 357 -21.37 12.96 -34.00
N SER A 358 -21.16 13.96 -33.13
CA SER A 358 -22.22 14.53 -32.29
C SER A 358 -23.11 15.57 -33.00
N THR A 359 -22.83 15.92 -34.26
CA THR A 359 -23.50 17.03 -34.98
C THR A 359 -24.22 16.54 -36.25
N THR A 360 -24.95 15.42 -36.15
CA THR A 360 -25.84 14.96 -37.23
C THR A 360 -27.30 15.22 -36.82
N PRO A 361 -28.07 16.09 -37.52
CA PRO A 361 -29.44 16.44 -37.14
C PRO A 361 -30.49 15.46 -37.70
N ASP A 362 -31.38 15.07 -36.78
CA ASP A 362 -32.78 14.62 -36.93
C ASP A 362 -33.18 13.52 -37.92
N GLY A 363 -33.77 12.46 -37.35
CA GLY A 363 -34.59 11.50 -38.10
C GLY A 363 -35.06 10.29 -37.29
N HIS A 364 -36.20 10.45 -36.60
CA HIS A 364 -37.12 9.38 -36.15
C HIS A 364 -36.72 8.46 -34.98
N GLY A 365 -37.21 8.85 -33.80
CA GLY A 365 -37.84 8.06 -32.74
C GLY A 365 -37.45 6.59 -32.51
N GLU A 366 -36.65 6.36 -31.47
CA GLU A 366 -36.74 5.23 -30.53
C GLU A 366 -36.27 5.75 -29.15
N PRO A 367 -36.81 5.25 -28.01
CA PRO A 367 -36.54 5.83 -26.71
C PRO A 367 -35.08 5.61 -26.32
N ALA A 368 -34.42 6.68 -25.88
CA ALA A 368 -33.05 6.65 -25.39
C ALA A 368 -32.92 5.57 -24.30
N SER A 369 -32.14 4.51 -24.58
CA SER A 369 -31.73 3.53 -23.58
C SER A 369 -30.86 4.26 -22.54
N THR A 370 -31.49 4.70 -21.47
CA THR A 370 -30.86 5.37 -20.35
C THR A 370 -30.08 4.29 -19.59
N ASN A 371 -28.78 4.17 -19.86
CA ASN A 371 -27.93 3.28 -19.05
C ASN A 371 -27.86 3.86 -17.64
N LEU A 372 -28.56 3.23 -16.69
CA LEU A 372 -28.55 3.62 -15.28
C LEU A 372 -27.35 2.98 -14.58
N SER A 373 -26.72 3.72 -13.67
CA SER A 373 -25.65 3.22 -12.82
C SER A 373 -26.19 2.25 -11.77
N TYR A 374 -25.36 1.29 -11.34
CA TYR A 374 -25.69 0.38 -10.24
C TYR A 374 -26.14 1.14 -8.98
N ALA A 375 -25.46 2.25 -8.66
CA ALA A 375 -25.78 3.06 -7.49
C ALA A 375 -27.18 3.70 -7.59
N GLU A 376 -27.58 4.15 -8.79
CA GLU A 376 -28.87 4.80 -9.01
C GLU A 376 -30.02 3.79 -8.87
N VAL A 377 -29.88 2.60 -9.46
CA VAL A 377 -30.90 1.55 -9.34
C VAL A 377 -30.97 1.01 -7.91
N ARG A 378 -29.83 0.88 -7.22
CA ARG A 378 -29.80 0.48 -5.81
C ARG A 378 -30.50 1.48 -4.90
N GLU A 379 -30.24 2.77 -5.09
CA GLU A 379 -30.91 3.82 -4.32
C GLU A 379 -32.43 3.82 -4.57
N GLN A 380 -32.87 3.61 -5.82
CA GLN A 380 -34.28 3.49 -6.16
C GLN A 380 -34.95 2.29 -5.45
N LEU A 381 -34.28 1.14 -5.39
CA LEU A 381 -34.78 -0.04 -4.66
C LEU A 381 -34.87 0.23 -3.15
N GLU A 382 -33.84 0.82 -2.54
CA GLU A 382 -33.82 1.10 -1.09
C GLU A 382 -34.83 2.19 -0.68
N ARG A 383 -35.15 3.11 -1.59
CA ARG A 383 -36.10 4.21 -1.34
C ARG A 383 -37.55 3.84 -1.67
N ALA A 384 -37.79 2.67 -2.26
CA ALA A 384 -39.14 2.21 -2.59
C ALA A 384 -39.98 2.04 -1.31
N ALA A 385 -41.05 2.83 -1.20
CA ALA A 385 -41.96 2.83 -0.04
C ALA A 385 -43.25 2.04 -0.28
N SER A 386 -43.42 1.45 -1.46
CA SER A 386 -44.57 0.63 -1.85
C SER A 386 -44.14 -0.48 -2.81
N LEU A 387 -44.97 -1.52 -2.93
CA LEU A 387 -44.74 -2.63 -3.87
C LEU A 387 -44.70 -2.15 -5.33
N GLU A 388 -45.51 -1.14 -5.67
CA GLU A 388 -45.54 -0.53 -6.99
C GLU A 388 -44.24 0.23 -7.31
N ALA A 389 -43.74 1.03 -6.35
CA ALA A 389 -42.46 1.73 -6.51
C ALA A 389 -41.26 0.76 -6.56
N LEU A 390 -41.36 -0.37 -5.86
CA LEU A 390 -40.34 -1.42 -5.88
C LEU A 390 -40.30 -2.14 -7.23
N ASP A 391 -41.48 -2.47 -7.79
CA ASP A 391 -41.58 -3.12 -9.11
C ASP A 391 -41.11 -2.17 -10.23
N GLU A 392 -41.36 -0.86 -10.13
CA GLU A 392 -40.80 0.16 -11.05
C GLU A 392 -39.27 0.25 -10.96
N ALA A 393 -38.71 0.29 -9.75
CA ALA A 393 -37.26 0.29 -9.54
C ALA A 393 -36.60 -1.02 -10.03
N ALA A 394 -37.26 -2.16 -9.86
CA ALA A 394 -36.78 -3.45 -10.34
C ALA A 394 -36.74 -3.53 -11.88
N ALA A 395 -37.67 -2.86 -12.59
CA ALA A 395 -37.66 -2.77 -14.05
C ALA A 395 -36.39 -2.09 -14.59
N ASN A 396 -35.80 -1.17 -13.81
CA ASN A 396 -34.59 -0.44 -14.17
C ASN A 396 -33.30 -1.26 -14.04
N ILE A 397 -33.33 -2.43 -13.41
CA ILE A 397 -32.16 -3.32 -13.27
C ILE A 397 -31.61 -3.75 -14.64
N GLY A 398 -32.49 -3.94 -15.63
CA GLY A 398 -32.10 -4.31 -16.99
C GLY A 398 -31.25 -3.25 -17.71
N ALA A 399 -31.32 -1.99 -17.25
CA ALA A 399 -30.60 -0.86 -17.82
C ALA A 399 -29.17 -0.69 -17.26
N VAL A 400 -28.77 -1.48 -16.26
CA VAL A 400 -27.41 -1.45 -15.69
C VAL A 400 -26.43 -2.14 -16.64
N SER A 401 -25.35 -1.48 -17.05
CA SER A 401 -24.42 -2.00 -18.07
C SER A 401 -23.65 -3.27 -17.65
N GLN A 402 -23.38 -3.44 -16.35
CA GLN A 402 -22.60 -4.56 -15.81
C GLN A 402 -23.52 -5.72 -15.40
N THR A 403 -23.33 -6.89 -16.01
CA THR A 403 -24.16 -8.08 -15.79
C THR A 403 -24.04 -8.69 -14.39
N GLU A 404 -22.86 -8.64 -13.78
CA GLU A 404 -22.64 -9.15 -12.41
C GLU A 404 -23.46 -8.36 -11.38
N HIS A 405 -23.51 -7.04 -11.53
CA HIS A 405 -24.28 -6.14 -10.67
C HIS A 405 -25.80 -6.31 -10.80
N ARG A 406 -26.31 -6.78 -11.95
CA ARG A 406 -27.74 -7.08 -12.12
C ARG A 406 -28.19 -8.22 -11.21
N GLY A 407 -27.33 -9.23 -11.00
CA GLY A 407 -27.63 -10.38 -10.14
C GLY A 407 -27.81 -9.97 -8.68
N GLU A 408 -26.94 -9.09 -8.18
CA GLU A 408 -27.04 -8.55 -6.82
C GLU A 408 -28.31 -7.71 -6.63
N LEU A 409 -28.61 -6.81 -7.58
CA LEU A 409 -29.80 -5.96 -7.51
C LEU A 409 -31.10 -6.77 -7.53
N LEU A 410 -31.15 -7.88 -8.28
CA LEU A 410 -32.28 -8.81 -8.27
C LEU A 410 -32.46 -9.47 -6.89
N GLY A 411 -31.36 -9.86 -6.26
CA GLY A 411 -31.38 -10.42 -4.89
C GLY A 411 -31.91 -9.41 -3.86
N ILE A 412 -31.47 -8.14 -3.96
CA ILE A 412 -31.95 -7.05 -3.09
C ILE A 412 -33.44 -6.77 -3.32
N ALA A 413 -33.87 -6.69 -4.58
CA ALA A 413 -35.27 -6.45 -4.93
C ALA A 413 -36.18 -7.58 -4.39
N GLN A 414 -35.75 -8.84 -4.48
CA GLN A 414 -36.50 -9.98 -3.95
C GLN A 414 -36.61 -9.92 -2.42
N ALA A 415 -35.52 -9.63 -1.71
CA ALA A 415 -35.53 -9.52 -0.25
C ALA A 415 -36.44 -8.38 0.24
N LEU A 416 -36.42 -7.23 -0.44
CA LEU A 416 -37.31 -6.11 -0.11
C LEU A 416 -38.78 -6.47 -0.38
N ARG A 417 -39.08 -7.20 -1.46
CA ARG A 417 -40.43 -7.64 -1.80
C ARG A 417 -41.01 -8.60 -0.76
N GLU A 418 -40.18 -9.50 -0.24
CA GLU A 418 -40.54 -10.39 0.88
C GLU A 418 -40.83 -9.57 2.16
N GLY A 419 -40.10 -8.48 2.39
CA GLY A 419 -40.35 -7.56 3.50
C GLY A 419 -41.65 -6.76 3.40
N PHE A 420 -42.16 -6.48 2.19
CA PHE A 420 -43.45 -5.80 1.98
C PHE A 420 -44.67 -6.74 2.05
N THR A 421 -44.45 -8.04 1.95
CA THR A 421 -45.53 -9.06 1.95
C THR A 421 -45.74 -9.71 3.32
N GLN A 422 -44.84 -9.47 4.28
CA GLN A 422 -44.98 -9.77 5.71
C GLN A 422 -45.61 -8.58 6.44
#